data_AF-A0A0G4MHE3-F1
#
_entry.id   AF-A0A0G4MHE3-F1
#
_cell.length_a   1.000
_cell.length_b   1.000
_cell.length_c   1.000
_cell.angle_alpha   90.00
_cell.angle_beta   90.00
_cell.angle_gamma   90.00
#
_symmetry.space_group_name_H-M   'P 1'
#
loop_
_entity.id
_entity.type
_entity.pdbx_description
1 polymer ?
#
loop_
_entity_poly.entity_id
_entity_poly.type
_entity_poly.pdbx_seq_one_letter_code
_entity_poly.pdbx_strand_id
1 'polypeptide(L)'
;DPKFHKDLIGSQGSVINRLQTKYKVVINFPKPAKAPKEDAANADAASDAGKPKRHQEPDEVVIRGPRKGADEARDEILSYLQWLKDNSFTATVTVQQKQVPSLIGQGGAALDELRQSTGAKIDVPGERNSETAEIQIRGP
;
A
#
# COMPACT_ATOMS: atom_id res chain seq x y z
N ASP A 1 9.71 4.89 3.19
CA ASP A 1 9.68 3.45 2.89
C ASP A 1 8.53 3.23 1.92
N PRO A 2 8.81 2.85 0.66
CA PRO A 2 7.84 2.90 -0.42
C PRO A 2 6.67 1.94 -0.19
N LYS A 3 6.87 0.92 0.65
CA LYS A 3 5.84 -0.07 0.99
C LYS A 3 4.62 0.54 1.67
N PHE A 4 4.79 1.61 2.45
CA PHE A 4 3.70 2.29 3.15
C PHE A 4 2.98 3.33 2.30
N HIS A 5 3.50 3.67 1.12
CA HIS A 5 2.90 4.74 0.30
C HIS A 5 1.46 4.41 -0.07
N LYS A 6 1.13 3.14 -0.35
CA LYS A 6 -0.25 2.73 -0.62
C LYS A 6 -1.19 2.99 0.56
N ASP A 7 -0.74 2.68 1.77
CA ASP A 7 -1.55 2.84 2.99
C ASP A 7 -1.69 4.32 3.37
N LEU A 8 -0.65 5.13 3.15
CA LEU A 8 -0.69 6.59 3.31
C LEU A 8 -1.60 7.26 2.27
N ILE A 9 -1.60 6.77 1.02
CA ILE A 9 -2.50 7.23 -0.05
C ILE A 9 -3.96 6.88 0.28
N GLY A 10 -4.18 5.69 0.85
CA GLY A 10 -5.50 5.14 1.14
C GLY A 10 -6.21 4.61 -0.11
N SER A 11 -7.35 3.96 0.09
CA SER A 11 -8.16 3.44 -1.01
C SER A 11 -8.56 4.57 -1.97
N GLN A 12 -8.15 4.46 -3.24
CA GLN A 12 -8.37 5.46 -4.30
C GLN A 12 -7.86 6.88 -3.96
N GLY A 13 -6.84 7.01 -3.09
CA GLY A 13 -6.32 8.33 -2.72
C GLY A 13 -7.22 9.11 -1.76
N SER A 14 -8.20 8.47 -1.13
CA SER A 14 -9.16 9.11 -0.22
C SER A 14 -8.48 9.83 0.96
N VAL A 15 -7.50 9.19 1.59
CA VAL A 15 -6.75 9.75 2.73
C VAL A 15 -5.99 11.01 2.30
N ILE A 16 -5.32 10.94 1.16
CA ILE A 16 -4.55 12.07 0.62
C ILE A 16 -5.44 13.19 0.12
N ASN A 17 -6.53 12.90 -0.60
CA ASN A 17 -7.49 13.92 -1.01
C ASN A 17 -8.10 14.63 0.19
N ARG A 18 -8.38 13.91 1.29
CA ARG A 18 -8.83 14.50 2.54
C ARG A 18 -7.77 15.42 3.14
N LEU A 19 -6.52 15.01 3.22
CA LEU A 19 -5.41 15.82 3.73
C LEU A 19 -5.17 17.07 2.87
N GLN A 20 -5.19 16.92 1.54
CA GLN A 20 -5.04 18.04 0.59
C GLN A 20 -6.16 19.08 0.79
N THR A 21 -7.40 18.63 0.94
CA THR A 21 -8.56 19.51 1.16
C THR A 21 -8.53 20.18 2.53
N LYS A 22 -8.22 19.41 3.59
CA LYS A 22 -8.16 19.86 4.98
C LYS A 22 -7.08 20.94 5.19
N TYR A 23 -5.89 20.72 4.64
CA TYR A 23 -4.73 21.59 4.85
C TYR A 23 -4.49 22.58 3.70
N LYS A 24 -5.31 22.53 2.64
CA LYS A 24 -5.14 23.34 1.41
C LYS A 24 -3.74 23.17 0.81
N VAL A 25 -3.26 21.93 0.79
CA VAL A 25 -1.96 21.54 0.23
C VAL A 25 -2.16 20.58 -0.92
N VAL A 26 -1.14 20.44 -1.76
CA VAL A 26 -1.02 19.41 -2.78
C VAL A 26 0.07 18.45 -2.34
N ILE A 27 -0.26 17.17 -2.24
CA ILE A 27 0.65 16.12 -1.82
C ILE A 27 0.92 15.21 -3.01
N ASN A 28 2.19 15.08 -3.39
CA ASN A 28 2.60 14.27 -4.52
C ASN A 28 3.52 13.14 -4.04
N PHE A 29 3.01 11.91 -4.13
CA PHE A 29 3.79 10.70 -3.88
C PHE A 29 4.55 10.29 -5.15
N PRO A 30 5.73 9.69 -5.01
CA PRO A 30 6.44 9.11 -6.13
C PRO A 30 5.63 7.92 -6.64
N LYS A 31 5.45 7.82 -7.95
CA LYS A 31 4.80 6.63 -8.53
C LYS A 31 5.76 5.46 -8.31
N PRO A 32 5.32 4.34 -7.70
CA PRO A 32 6.16 3.15 -7.66
C PRO A 32 6.50 2.82 -9.11
N ALA A 33 7.80 2.68 -9.40
CA ALA A 33 8.25 2.25 -10.71
C ALA A 33 7.50 0.96 -11.04
N LYS A 34 6.56 1.02 -11.99
CA LYS A 34 5.95 -0.20 -12.50
C LYS A 34 7.11 -1.05 -13.01
N ALA A 35 7.21 -2.29 -12.54
CA ALA A 35 8.02 -3.30 -13.22
C ALA A 35 7.73 -3.18 -14.73
N PRO A 36 8.76 -3.19 -15.59
CA PRO A 36 8.58 -2.93 -17.01
C PRO A 36 7.60 -3.95 -17.56
N LYS A 37 6.37 -3.53 -17.83
CA LYS A 37 5.53 -4.20 -18.82
C LYS A 37 6.02 -3.66 -20.14
N GLU A 38 6.80 -4.49 -20.82
CA GLU A 38 7.04 -4.38 -22.25
C GLU A 38 5.68 -4.25 -22.94
N ASP A 39 5.61 -3.34 -23.91
CA ASP A 39 4.45 -2.98 -24.74
C ASP A 39 3.39 -2.05 -24.13
N ALA A 40 3.65 -0.74 -24.24
CA ALA A 40 2.70 0.20 -24.82
C ALA A 40 3.44 1.44 -25.34
N ALA A 41 3.85 1.38 -26.60
CA ALA A 41 4.21 2.56 -27.37
C ALA A 41 2.96 3.44 -27.61
N ASN A 42 3.16 4.75 -27.45
CA ASN A 42 2.45 5.91 -28.03
C ASN A 42 0.93 6.10 -27.79
N ALA A 43 0.60 7.26 -27.19
CA ALA A 43 -0.29 8.25 -27.81
C ALA A 43 -0.06 9.64 -27.22
N ASP A 44 -0.13 10.62 -28.11
CA ASP A 44 0.30 12.01 -28.05
C ASP A 44 -0.79 12.96 -27.44
N ALA A 45 -0.39 14.22 -27.25
CA ALA A 45 -1.20 15.45 -27.17
C ALA A 45 -2.00 15.82 -25.90
N ALA A 46 -1.45 16.73 -25.08
CA ALA A 46 -1.92 18.13 -24.98
C ALA A 46 -1.14 18.94 -23.90
N SER A 47 -0.47 19.99 -24.38
CA SER A 47 0.19 21.14 -23.76
C SER A 47 -0.09 21.48 -22.29
N ASP A 48 0.97 21.68 -21.48
CA ASP A 48 1.20 22.91 -20.69
C ASP A 48 2.62 22.92 -20.09
N ALA A 49 3.16 24.12 -19.84
CA ALA A 49 4.56 24.48 -19.67
C ALA A 49 5.45 23.64 -18.72
N GLY A 50 6.58 23.19 -19.26
CA GLY A 50 7.91 23.17 -18.64
C GLY A 50 8.04 22.85 -17.13
N LYS A 51 8.24 21.57 -16.81
CA LYS A 51 9.17 21.15 -15.74
C LYS A 51 9.76 19.79 -16.10
N PRO A 52 11.10 19.61 -16.07
CA PRO A 52 11.68 18.28 -16.22
C PRO A 52 11.06 17.40 -15.13
N LYS A 53 10.58 16.22 -15.54
CA LYS A 53 10.00 15.21 -14.67
C LYS A 53 11.13 14.76 -13.75
N ARG A 54 11.36 15.51 -12.66
CA ARG A 54 12.37 15.17 -11.65
C ARG A 54 12.04 13.74 -11.22
N HIS A 55 13.01 12.85 -11.40
CA HIS A 55 13.02 11.58 -10.69
C HIS A 55 12.90 11.95 -9.21
N GLN A 56 11.71 11.78 -8.66
CA GLN A 56 11.52 11.80 -7.22
C GLN A 56 12.06 10.47 -6.74
N GLU A 57 12.83 10.51 -5.65
CA GLU A 57 13.29 9.27 -5.05
C GLU A 57 12.08 8.42 -4.65
N PRO A 58 12.18 7.08 -4.66
CA PRO A 58 11.08 6.18 -4.32
C PRO A 58 10.46 6.45 -2.95
N ASP A 59 11.19 7.15 -2.08
CA ASP A 59 10.84 7.52 -0.72
C ASP A 59 10.55 9.03 -0.51
N GLU A 60 10.58 9.84 -1.57
CA GLU A 60 10.41 11.29 -1.49
C GLU A 60 8.96 11.72 -1.72
N VAL A 61 8.29 12.21 -0.67
CA VAL A 61 6.94 12.80 -0.74
C VAL A 61 7.05 14.33 -0.79
N VAL A 62 6.45 14.94 -1.81
CA VAL A 62 6.48 16.40 -2.01
C VAL A 62 5.16 17.03 -1.58
N ILE A 63 5.21 17.94 -0.62
CA ILE A 63 4.04 18.71 -0.15
C ILE A 63 4.19 20.17 -0.59
N ARG A 64 3.16 20.74 -1.22
CA ARG A 64 3.14 22.14 -1.68
C ARG A 64 1.89 22.84 -1.17
N GLY A 65 2.05 24.03 -0.62
CA GLY A 65 0.92 24.84 -0.16
C GLY A 65 1.36 25.91 0.83
N PRO A 66 0.42 26.52 1.57
CA PRO A 66 0.72 27.45 2.63
C PRO A 66 1.64 26.79 3.67
N ARG A 67 2.65 27.53 4.17
CA ARG A 67 3.63 27.01 5.14
C ARG A 67 2.98 26.24 6.30
N LYS A 68 1.98 26.86 6.94
CA LYS A 68 1.24 26.24 8.04
C LYS A 68 0.57 24.92 7.65
N GLY A 69 -0.10 24.88 6.49
CA GLY A 69 -0.75 23.65 6.02
C GLY A 69 0.23 22.56 5.61
N ALA A 70 1.38 22.95 5.04
CA ALA A 70 2.44 22.00 4.68
C ALA A 70 3.10 21.38 5.92
N ASP A 71 3.36 22.19 6.95
CA ASP A 71 3.92 21.74 8.22
C ASP A 71 2.93 20.78 8.93
N GLU A 72 1.65 21.16 9.05
CA GLU A 72 0.62 20.31 9.68
C GLU A 72 0.37 19.00 8.90
N ALA A 73 0.31 19.06 7.56
CA ALA A 73 0.14 17.87 6.74
C ALA A 73 1.35 16.92 6.83
N ARG A 74 2.58 17.46 6.92
CA ARG A 74 3.80 16.68 7.14
C ARG A 74 3.72 15.91 8.46
N ASP A 75 3.35 16.59 9.53
CA ASP A 75 3.31 15.98 10.87
C ASP A 75 2.22 14.90 10.97
N GLU A 76 1.05 15.11 10.35
CA GLU A 76 -0.02 14.09 10.31
C GLU A 76 0.42 12.86 9.48
N ILE A 77 1.06 13.06 8.32
CA ILE A 77 1.58 11.96 7.50
C ILE A 77 2.65 11.17 8.25
N LEU A 78 3.59 11.84 8.93
CA LEU A 78 4.65 11.19 9.69
C LEU A 78 4.08 10.41 10.88
N SER A 79 3.11 10.99 11.59
CA SER A 79 2.43 10.32 12.71
C SER A 79 1.68 9.08 12.22
N TYR A 80 0.98 9.19 11.09
CA TYR A 80 0.27 8.05 10.51
C TYR A 80 1.24 6.98 9.98
N LEU A 81 2.38 7.37 9.40
CA LEU A 81 3.45 6.46 8.98
C LEU A 81 4.04 5.71 10.19
N GLN A 82 4.27 6.39 11.31
CA GLN A 82 4.73 5.78 12.55
C GLN A 82 3.71 4.74 13.03
N TRP A 83 2.44 5.14 13.11
CA TRP A 83 1.36 4.23 13.49
C TRP A 83 1.28 3.02 12.56
N LEU A 84 1.38 3.22 11.25
CA LEU A 84 1.42 2.12 10.28
C LEU A 84 2.60 1.20 10.57
N LYS A 85 3.82 1.70 10.75
CA LYS A 85 4.98 0.86 11.09
C LYS A 85 4.75 0.01 12.33
N ASP A 86 4.12 0.59 13.34
CA ASP A 86 3.88 -0.07 14.62
C ASP A 86 2.71 -1.06 14.55
N ASN A 87 1.73 -0.86 13.66
CA ASN A 87 0.49 -1.65 13.57
C ASN A 87 0.36 -2.47 12.27
N SER A 88 1.35 -2.42 11.38
CA SER A 88 1.37 -3.16 10.12
C SER A 88 2.39 -4.30 10.21
N PHE A 89 2.22 -5.21 11.17
CA PHE A 89 3.02 -6.41 11.18
C PHE A 89 2.48 -7.38 10.13
N THR A 90 3.31 -7.69 9.13
CA THR A 90 3.00 -8.72 8.13
C THR A 90 3.99 -9.86 8.29
N ALA A 91 3.48 -11.03 8.66
CA ALA A 91 4.23 -12.27 8.65
C ALA A 91 3.87 -13.08 7.41
N THR A 92 4.87 -13.69 6.81
CA THR A 92 4.71 -14.58 5.67
C THR A 92 5.03 -16.00 6.10
N VAL A 93 4.14 -16.95 5.82
CA VAL A 93 4.36 -18.38 6.08
C VAL A 93 4.24 -19.15 4.78
N THR A 94 5.31 -19.86 4.43
CA THR A 94 5.33 -20.75 3.26
C THR A 94 4.89 -22.15 3.69
N VAL A 95 3.82 -22.66 3.08
CA VAL A 95 3.28 -24.01 3.32
C VAL A 95 3.14 -24.77 2.01
N GLN A 96 3.08 -26.11 2.06
CA GLN A 96 2.83 -26.89 0.85
C GLN A 96 1.39 -26.64 0.36
N GLN A 97 1.21 -26.52 -0.96
CA GLN A 97 -0.11 -26.28 -1.57
C GLN A 97 -1.14 -27.35 -1.17
N LYS A 98 -0.69 -28.59 -0.97
CA LYS A 98 -1.52 -29.73 -0.54
C LYS A 98 -2.07 -29.56 0.88
N GLN A 99 -1.42 -28.77 1.73
CA GLN A 99 -1.81 -28.55 3.13
C GLN A 99 -2.73 -27.33 3.29
N VAL A 100 -2.76 -26.41 2.32
CA VAL A 100 -3.61 -25.20 2.36
C VAL A 100 -5.08 -25.51 2.60
N PRO A 101 -5.73 -26.49 1.92
CA PRO A 101 -7.14 -26.81 2.19
C PRO A 101 -7.39 -27.28 3.62
N SER A 102 -6.42 -27.97 4.22
CA SER A 102 -6.50 -28.42 5.61
C SER A 102 -6.40 -27.26 6.59
N LEU A 103 -5.63 -26.21 6.27
CA LEU A 103 -5.53 -24.98 7.07
C LEU A 103 -6.79 -24.12 6.94
N ILE A 104 -7.39 -24.08 5.75
CA ILE A 104 -8.65 -23.36 5.50
C ILE A 104 -9.81 -24.05 6.24
N GLY A 105 -9.85 -25.38 6.23
CA GLY A 105 -10.93 -26.18 6.79
C GLY A 105 -12.17 -26.19 5.88
N GLN A 106 -13.20 -26.96 6.28
CA GLN A 106 -14.45 -27.04 5.53
C GLN A 106 -15.12 -25.67 5.47
N GLY A 107 -15.28 -25.14 4.26
CA GLY A 107 -15.92 -23.83 4.05
C GLY A 107 -15.16 -22.63 4.64
N GLY A 108 -13.90 -22.78 5.06
CA GLY A 108 -13.14 -21.70 5.70
C GLY A 108 -13.23 -21.64 7.23
N ALA A 109 -13.94 -22.58 7.87
CA ALA A 109 -14.22 -22.51 9.30
C ALA A 109 -12.95 -22.43 10.19
N ALA A 110 -11.92 -23.22 9.89
CA ALA A 110 -10.68 -23.22 10.68
C ALA A 110 -9.89 -21.90 10.50
N LEU A 111 -9.87 -21.36 9.27
CA LEU A 111 -9.26 -20.07 8.99
C LEU A 111 -10.02 -18.91 9.65
N ASP A 112 -11.35 -18.98 9.67
CA ASP A 112 -12.18 -17.97 10.32
C ASP A 112 -12.05 -18.01 11.84
N GLU A 113 -11.92 -19.20 12.44
CA GLU A 113 -11.59 -19.34 13.86
C GLU A 113 -10.21 -18.75 14.19
N LEU A 114 -9.21 -18.98 13.34
CA LEU A 114 -7.88 -18.37 13.48
C LEU A 114 -7.94 -16.84 13.36
N ARG A 115 -8.72 -16.31 12.41
CA ARG A 115 -8.95 -14.86 12.26
C ARG A 115 -9.64 -14.27 13.47
N GLN A 116 -10.63 -14.95 14.04
CA GLN A 116 -11.36 -14.50 15.23
C GLN A 116 -10.51 -14.55 16.50
N SER A 117 -9.77 -15.64 16.70
CA SER A 117 -8.94 -15.85 17.90
C SER A 117 -7.72 -14.94 17.93
N THR A 118 -7.08 -14.71 16.78
CA THR A 118 -5.87 -13.87 16.68
C THR A 118 -6.16 -12.40 16.38
N GLY A 119 -7.35 -12.08 15.86
CA GLY A 119 -7.67 -10.75 15.33
C GLY A 119 -6.87 -10.37 14.08
N ALA A 120 -6.03 -11.28 13.55
CA ALA A 120 -5.21 -11.02 12.40
C ALA A 120 -5.99 -11.28 11.09
N LYS A 121 -5.70 -10.45 10.09
CA LYS A 121 -6.16 -10.62 8.72
C LYS A 121 -5.25 -11.62 8.01
N ILE A 122 -5.78 -12.81 7.76
CA ILE A 122 -5.07 -13.88 7.04
C ILE A 122 -5.52 -13.90 5.58
N ASP A 123 -4.57 -13.69 4.67
CA ASP A 123 -4.73 -13.69 3.23
C ASP A 123 -4.03 -14.91 2.63
N VAL A 124 -4.77 -15.73 1.89
CA VAL A 124 -4.28 -16.98 1.29
C VAL A 124 -4.38 -16.82 -0.23
N PRO A 125 -3.27 -16.76 -0.97
CA PRO A 125 -3.31 -16.64 -2.41
C PRO A 125 -3.95 -17.89 -3.03
N GLY A 126 -4.86 -17.67 -3.98
CA GLY A 126 -5.60 -18.73 -4.66
C GLY A 126 -4.81 -19.45 -5.77
N GLU A 127 -3.54 -19.11 -5.97
CA GLU A 127 -2.73 -19.69 -7.03
C GLU A 127 -2.37 -21.14 -6.69
N ARG A 128 -2.90 -22.08 -7.50
CA ARG A 128 -2.66 -23.53 -7.33
C ARG A 128 -1.50 -24.05 -8.18
N ASN A 129 -0.82 -23.19 -8.93
CA ASN A 129 0.25 -23.58 -9.85
C ASN A 129 1.63 -23.69 -9.20
N SER A 130 1.75 -23.35 -7.92
CA SER A 130 2.99 -23.44 -7.15
C SER A 130 2.96 -24.65 -6.21
N GLU A 131 4.11 -25.30 -5.99
CA GLU A 131 4.23 -26.40 -5.01
C GLU A 131 4.00 -25.90 -3.56
N THR A 132 4.29 -24.62 -3.33
CA THR A 132 4.13 -23.93 -2.06
C THR A 132 3.18 -22.74 -2.19
N ALA A 133 2.33 -22.54 -1.18
CA ALA A 133 1.53 -21.34 -1.00
C ALA A 133 2.20 -20.41 0.00
N GLU A 134 2.16 -19.12 -0.29
CA GLU A 134 2.64 -18.07 0.59
C GLU A 134 1.45 -17.42 1.31
N ILE A 135 1.23 -17.77 2.58
CA ILE A 135 0.13 -17.22 3.39
C ILE A 135 0.63 -15.93 4.06
N GLN A 136 -0.10 -14.84 3.86
CA GLN A 136 0.21 -13.55 4.48
C GLN A 136 -0.71 -13.31 5.68
N ILE A 137 -0.11 -13.09 6.84
CA ILE A 137 -0.81 -12.82 8.10
C ILE A 137 -0.51 -11.37 8.47
N ARG A 138 -1.55 -10.53 8.48
CA ARG A 138 -1.48 -9.12 8.85
C ARG A 138 -2.17 -8.90 10.18
N GLY A 139 -1.42 -8.53 11.21
CA GLY A 139 -1.94 -8.34 12.56
C GLY A 139 -1.52 -6.99 13.15
N PRO A 140 -2.25 -6.55 14.21
CA PRO A 140 -1.81 -5.45 15.06
C PRO A 140 -0.54 -5.79 15.84
#